data_AF-A0A8X7WL93-F1
#
_entry.id   AF-A0A8X7WL93-F1
#
_cell.length_a   1.000
_cell.length_b   1.000
_cell.length_c   1.000
_cell.angle_alpha   90.00
_cell.angle_beta   90.00
_cell.angle_gamma   90.00
#
_symmetry.space_group_name_H-M   'P 1'
#
loop_
_entity.id
_entity.type
_entity.pdbx_description
1 polymer ?
#
loop_
_entity_poly.entity_id
_entity_poly.type
_entity_poly.pdbx_seq_one_letter_code
_entity_poly.pdbx_strand_id
1 'polypeptide(L)'
;MEEHCMVICGDWVCGSGNKWDFVIDKNKLARVVRLYDGIGLLELQESVLREFKLDGGKYEASLTYWPPSSSELATGITTPPVLLTNDGVISFFIQHLRVKGAMNLFVRFDEVLRDEHDDNIDDTGMGFVTPASTKQKSAFSAPPRFRTMTP
;
A
#
# COMPACT_ATOMS: atom_id res chain seq x y z
N MET A 1 -8.22 -3.17 28.06
CA MET A 1 -9.69 -3.31 28.10
C MET A 1 -10.15 -3.65 26.69
N GLU A 2 -11.02 -4.63 26.50
CA GLU A 2 -11.56 -4.96 25.18
C GLU A 2 -12.80 -4.11 24.90
N GLU A 3 -12.81 -3.47 23.74
CA GLU A 3 -13.88 -2.61 23.25
C GLU A 3 -14.42 -3.21 21.94
N HIS A 4 -15.63 -2.85 21.58
CA HIS A 4 -16.23 -3.21 20.30
C HIS A 4 -16.59 -1.96 19.51
N CYS A 5 -16.37 -2.01 18.19
CA CYS A 5 -16.75 -0.92 17.31
C CYS A 5 -17.53 -1.44 16.10
N MET A 6 -18.56 -0.70 15.70
CA MET A 6 -19.30 -0.95 14.48
C MET A 6 -18.52 -0.39 13.28
N VAL A 7 -18.35 -1.22 12.26
CA VAL A 7 -17.69 -0.90 11.00
C VAL A 7 -18.72 -0.82 9.89
N ILE A 8 -18.80 0.32 9.21
CA ILE A 8 -19.77 0.59 8.15
C ILE A 8 -19.01 0.73 6.82
N CYS A 9 -19.42 -0.05 5.81
CA CYS A 9 -18.80 0.01 4.49
C CYS A 9 -19.39 1.15 3.65
N GLY A 10 -18.54 1.84 2.89
CA GLY A 10 -18.93 2.94 2.03
C GLY A 10 -17.75 3.79 1.61
N ASP A 11 -18.03 5.00 1.14
CA ASP A 11 -17.00 5.96 0.73
C ASP A 11 -17.35 7.39 1.16
N TRP A 12 -16.32 8.20 1.37
CA TRP A 12 -16.47 9.62 1.66
C TRP A 12 -16.52 10.41 0.36
N VAL A 13 -17.52 11.26 0.22
CA VAL A 13 -17.64 12.20 -0.90
C VAL A 13 -17.70 13.63 -0.38
N CYS A 14 -17.21 14.57 -1.17
CA CYS A 14 -17.45 15.98 -0.95
C CYS A 14 -18.82 16.33 -1.55
N GLY A 15 -19.83 16.42 -0.68
CA GLY A 15 -21.20 16.75 -1.03
C GLY A 15 -21.39 18.23 -1.38
N SER A 16 -22.63 18.60 -1.71
CA SER A 16 -22.97 19.99 -2.01
C SER A 16 -22.73 20.89 -0.78
N GLY A 17 -22.10 22.04 -1.01
CA GLY A 17 -21.80 23.00 0.06
C GLY A 17 -20.53 22.70 0.88
N ASN A 18 -19.54 22.00 0.29
CA ASN A 18 -18.24 21.69 0.92
C ASN A 18 -18.36 20.85 2.21
N LYS A 19 -19.38 20.00 2.28
CA LYS A 19 -19.60 19.09 3.41
C LYS A 19 -19.12 17.69 3.04
N TRP A 20 -18.65 16.96 4.04
CA TRP A 20 -18.33 15.55 3.88
C TRP A 20 -19.59 14.71 4.09
N ASP A 21 -19.92 13.89 3.11
CA ASP A 21 -20.99 12.90 3.19
C ASP A 21 -20.40 11.50 3.08
N PHE A 22 -20.93 10.55 3.87
CA PHE A 22 -20.56 9.14 3.76
C PHE A 22 -21.63 8.36 3.00
N VAL A 23 -21.28 7.82 1.84
CA VAL A 23 -22.18 7.02 1.00
C VAL A 23 -22.04 5.55 1.38
N ILE A 24 -23.03 5.03 2.10
CA ILE A 24 -23.03 3.63 2.58
C ILE A 24 -23.24 2.65 1.42
N ASP A 25 -22.41 1.61 1.37
CA ASP A 25 -22.63 0.46 0.48
C ASP A 25 -23.77 -0.41 1.03
N LYS A 26 -24.96 -0.26 0.44
CA LYS A 26 -26.19 -0.95 0.87
C LYS A 26 -26.16 -2.46 0.65
N ASN A 27 -25.22 -2.98 -0.14
CA ASN A 27 -25.06 -4.42 -0.34
C ASN A 27 -24.25 -5.07 0.79
N LYS A 28 -23.58 -4.27 1.62
CA LYS A 28 -22.72 -4.74 2.70
C LYS A 28 -23.29 -4.27 4.04
N LEU A 29 -23.82 -5.22 4.81
CA LEU A 29 -24.24 -4.97 6.18
C LEU A 29 -23.03 -4.56 7.04
N ALA A 30 -23.26 -3.69 8.02
CA ALA A 30 -22.25 -3.34 9.01
C ALA A 30 -21.74 -4.57 9.77
N ARG A 31 -20.54 -4.45 10.34
CA ARG A 31 -19.88 -5.50 11.13
C ARG A 31 -19.46 -4.95 12.48
N VAL A 32 -19.25 -5.83 13.45
CA VAL A 32 -18.66 -5.46 14.74
C VAL A 32 -17.27 -6.07 14.80
N VAL A 33 -16.27 -5.23 15.05
CA VAL A 33 -14.88 -5.68 15.25
C VAL A 33 -14.46 -5.46 16.70
N ARG A 34 -13.55 -6.31 17.16
CA ARG A 34 -12.89 -6.16 18.46
C ARG A 34 -11.77 -5.14 18.36
N LEU A 35 -11.63 -4.35 19.41
CA LEU A 35 -10.57 -3.38 19.63
C LEU A 35 -9.97 -3.63 21.01
N TYR A 36 -8.68 -3.44 21.16
CA TYR A 36 -8.00 -3.50 22.45
C TYR A 36 -6.78 -2.59 22.43
N ASP A 37 -6.28 -2.28 23.63
CA ASP A 37 -5.08 -1.48 23.80
C ASP A 37 -3.88 -2.14 23.11
N GLY A 38 -3.26 -1.43 22.18
CA GLY A 38 -2.08 -1.91 21.44
C GLY A 38 -2.39 -2.69 20.17
N ILE A 39 -3.65 -2.78 19.72
CA ILE A 39 -3.97 -3.32 18.39
C ILE A 39 -3.28 -2.47 17.29
N GLY A 40 -2.60 -3.14 16.37
CA GLY A 40 -1.93 -2.50 15.23
C GLY A 40 -2.88 -2.24 14.07
N LEU A 41 -2.49 -1.35 13.15
CA LEU A 41 -3.29 -0.99 11.97
C LEU A 41 -3.54 -2.18 11.06
N LEU A 42 -2.46 -2.90 10.72
CA LEU A 42 -2.55 -4.06 9.85
C LEU A 42 -3.48 -5.13 10.44
N GLU A 43 -3.33 -5.41 11.73
CA GLU A 43 -4.18 -6.38 12.43
C GLU A 43 -5.66 -5.97 12.45
N LEU A 44 -5.94 -4.68 12.66
CA LEU A 44 -7.29 -4.15 12.59
C LEU A 44 -7.87 -4.23 11.17
N GLN A 45 -7.10 -3.88 10.15
CA GLN A 45 -7.50 -4.00 8.74
C GLN A 45 -7.80 -5.45 8.36
N GLU A 46 -6.94 -6.39 8.73
CA GLU A 46 -7.15 -7.82 8.52
C GLU A 46 -8.39 -8.35 9.26
N SER A 47 -8.63 -7.88 10.48
CA SER A 47 -9.83 -8.21 11.25
C SER A 47 -11.09 -7.71 10.55
N VAL A 48 -11.06 -6.48 10.01
CA VAL A 48 -12.17 -5.92 9.22
C VAL A 48 -12.39 -6.74 7.95
N LEU A 49 -11.36 -7.04 7.16
CA LEU A 49 -11.47 -7.87 5.95
C LEU A 49 -12.09 -9.24 6.26
N ARG A 50 -11.67 -9.87 7.36
CA ARG A 50 -12.21 -11.15 7.82
C ARG A 50 -13.70 -11.10 8.13
N GLU A 51 -14.16 -10.08 8.86
CA GLU A 51 -15.59 -9.90 9.18
C GLU A 51 -16.45 -9.64 7.92
N PHE A 52 -15.88 -9.01 6.91
CA PHE A 52 -16.51 -8.81 5.60
C PHE A 52 -16.33 -9.98 4.63
N LYS A 53 -15.61 -11.04 5.03
CA LYS A 53 -15.29 -12.23 4.21
C LYS A 53 -14.54 -11.88 2.92
N LEU A 54 -13.64 -10.91 3.01
CA LEU A 54 -12.78 -10.47 1.91
C LEU A 54 -11.38 -11.05 2.06
N ASP A 55 -10.77 -11.37 0.92
CA ASP A 55 -9.40 -11.87 0.84
C ASP A 55 -8.41 -10.70 0.92
N GLY A 56 -7.61 -10.63 2.00
CA GLY A 56 -6.59 -9.60 2.17
C GLY A 56 -5.46 -9.67 1.14
N GLY A 57 -5.37 -10.75 0.35
CA GLY A 57 -4.50 -10.78 -0.81
C GLY A 57 -5.03 -9.96 -2.00
N LYS A 58 -6.35 -9.75 -2.08
CA LYS A 58 -7.04 -9.11 -3.20
C LYS A 58 -7.65 -7.76 -2.84
N TYR A 59 -7.90 -7.51 -1.56
CA TYR A 59 -8.57 -6.31 -1.09
C TYR A 59 -7.74 -5.65 0.01
N GLU A 60 -7.66 -4.32 -0.05
CA GLU A 60 -7.17 -3.49 1.03
C GLU A 60 -8.35 -2.80 1.74
N ALA A 61 -8.24 -2.61 3.05
CA ALA A 61 -9.24 -1.91 3.86
C ALA A 61 -8.73 -0.53 4.29
N SER A 62 -9.27 0.53 3.69
CA SER A 62 -9.02 1.91 4.13
C SER A 62 -9.97 2.27 5.27
N LEU A 63 -9.44 2.45 6.48
CA LEU A 63 -10.22 2.70 7.69
C LEU A 63 -10.24 4.19 8.04
N THR A 64 -11.43 4.73 8.29
CA THR A 64 -11.63 6.13 8.67
C THR A 64 -12.59 6.23 9.86
N TYR A 65 -12.56 7.36 10.58
CA TYR A 65 -13.57 7.68 11.59
C TYR A 65 -13.89 9.16 11.62
N TRP A 66 -15.02 9.51 12.22
CA TRP A 66 -15.43 10.90 12.44
C TRP A 66 -15.22 11.29 13.91
N PRO A 67 -14.29 12.20 14.24
CA PRO A 67 -14.02 12.59 15.62
C PRO A 67 -15.21 13.30 16.30
N PRO A 68 -15.34 13.20 17.64
CA PRO A 68 -16.45 13.82 18.38
C PRO A 68 -16.38 15.36 18.45
N SER A 69 -15.18 15.94 18.43
CA SER A 69 -14.96 17.39 18.50
C SER A 69 -14.84 17.98 17.09
N SER A 70 -15.97 18.06 16.39
CA SER A 70 -16.06 18.71 15.08
C SER A 70 -16.34 20.21 15.20
N SER A 71 -15.83 20.88 16.24
CA SER A 71 -15.86 22.35 16.27
C SER A 71 -15.02 22.82 15.11
N GLU A 72 -15.70 23.46 14.15
CA GLU A 72 -15.13 24.12 12.98
C GLU A 72 -13.74 24.63 13.33
N LEU A 73 -12.72 24.05 12.70
CA LEU A 73 -11.39 24.66 12.71
C LEU A 73 -11.59 26.14 12.34
N ALA A 74 -10.72 27.03 12.82
CA ALA A 74 -10.85 28.50 12.79
C ALA A 74 -11.20 29.15 11.41
N THR A 75 -11.36 28.35 10.37
CA THR A 75 -11.81 28.63 9.01
C THR A 75 -13.33 28.47 8.77
N GLY A 76 -14.13 28.00 9.74
CA GLY A 76 -15.57 27.74 9.53
C GLY A 76 -15.86 26.48 8.70
N ILE A 77 -14.88 25.58 8.57
CA ILE A 77 -14.99 24.32 7.81
C ILE A 77 -15.16 23.15 8.78
N THR A 78 -16.11 22.26 8.49
CA THR A 78 -16.25 20.99 9.21
C THR A 78 -14.97 20.16 9.10
N THR A 79 -14.39 19.76 10.23
CA THR A 79 -13.19 18.90 10.27
C THR A 79 -13.39 17.67 9.39
N PRO A 80 -12.46 17.34 8.48
CA PRO A 80 -12.57 16.19 7.61
C PRO A 80 -12.57 14.87 8.39
N PRO A 81 -13.04 13.77 7.76
CA PRO A 81 -12.91 12.44 8.35
C PRO A 81 -11.42 12.10 8.52
N VAL A 82 -11.09 11.37 9.58
CA VAL A 82 -9.71 11.01 9.89
C VAL A 82 -9.42 9.62 9.35
N LEU A 83 -8.45 9.52 8.44
CA LEU A 83 -7.91 8.26 7.93
C LEU A 83 -6.91 7.66 8.93
N LEU A 84 -7.04 6.36 9.20
CA LEU A 84 -6.08 5.60 10.00
C LEU A 84 -4.91 5.20 9.10
N THR A 85 -3.74 5.80 9.35
CA THR A 85 -2.52 5.59 8.56
C THR A 85 -1.38 4.94 9.34
N ASN A 86 -1.49 4.85 10.67
CA ASN A 86 -0.53 4.19 11.56
C ASN A 86 -1.18 3.87 12.92
N ASP A 87 -0.46 3.09 13.74
CA ASP A 87 -0.91 2.64 15.07
C ASP A 87 -1.16 3.80 16.06
N GLY A 88 -0.47 4.93 15.89
CA GLY A 88 -0.69 6.13 16.71
C GLY A 88 -2.09 6.70 16.52
N VAL A 89 -2.63 6.69 15.29
CA VAL A 89 -3.99 7.16 15.00
C VAL A 89 -5.05 6.24 15.62
N ILE A 90 -4.79 4.93 15.68
CA ILE A 90 -5.67 3.96 16.33
C ILE A 90 -5.75 4.21 17.83
N SER A 91 -4.59 4.45 18.45
CA SER A 91 -4.54 4.80 19.87
C SER A 91 -5.41 6.02 20.18
N PHE A 92 -5.37 7.03 19.30
CA PHE A 92 -6.21 8.23 19.43
C PHE A 92 -7.70 7.95 19.19
N PHE A 93 -8.03 7.10 18.22
CA PHE A 93 -9.41 6.64 17.99
C PHE A 93 -9.98 5.89 19.21
N ILE A 94 -9.22 4.97 19.82
CA ILE A 94 -9.64 4.24 21.03
C ILE A 94 -9.86 5.20 22.21
N GLN A 95 -9.01 6.23 22.35
CA GLN A 95 -9.22 7.27 23.36
C GLN A 95 -10.53 8.02 23.16
N HIS A 96 -10.83 8.42 21.91
CA HIS A 96 -12.12 9.03 21.60
C HIS A 96 -13.30 8.10 21.88
N LEU A 97 -13.20 6.83 21.49
CA LEU A 97 -14.24 5.83 21.72
C LEU A 97 -14.58 5.72 23.21
N ARG A 98 -13.57 5.70 24.07
CA ARG A 98 -13.73 5.65 25.54
C ARG A 98 -14.41 6.88 26.11
N VAL A 99 -14.06 8.07 25.63
CA VAL A 99 -14.66 9.32 26.10
C VAL A 99 -16.12 9.44 25.64
N LYS A 100 -16.41 9.02 24.41
CA LYS A 100 -17.74 9.17 23.79
C LYS A 100 -18.70 8.02 24.11
N GLY A 101 -18.17 6.86 24.50
CA GLY A 101 -18.91 5.63 24.79
C GLY A 101 -19.34 4.83 23.55
N ALA A 102 -19.45 5.47 22.38
CA ALA A 102 -19.73 4.79 21.11
C ALA A 102 -19.20 5.62 19.92
N MET A 103 -18.50 4.94 19.00
CA MET A 103 -18.04 5.49 17.72
C MET A 103 -18.06 4.40 16.66
N ASN A 104 -18.23 4.83 15.40
CA ASN A 104 -18.17 3.94 14.25
C ASN A 104 -16.83 4.10 13.53
N LEU A 105 -16.32 2.99 13.01
CA LEU A 105 -15.34 2.96 11.95
C LEU A 105 -16.08 2.91 10.61
N PHE A 106 -15.49 3.56 9.62
CA PHE A 106 -15.94 3.49 8.25
C PHE A 106 -14.84 2.85 7.42
N VAL A 107 -15.23 1.97 6.50
CA VAL A 107 -14.29 1.23 5.65
C VAL A 107 -14.64 1.41 4.19
N ARG A 108 -13.61 1.68 3.38
CA ARG A 108 -13.64 1.47 1.93
C ARG A 108 -12.74 0.29 1.59
N PHE A 109 -13.22 -0.58 0.71
CA PHE A 109 -12.44 -1.69 0.18
C PHE A 109 -11.99 -1.38 -1.24
N ASP A 110 -10.69 -1.51 -1.50
CA ASP A 110 -10.09 -1.27 -2.80
C ASP A 110 -9.46 -2.59 -3.30
N GLU A 111 -9.63 -2.94 -4.58
CA GLU A 111 -9.01 -4.13 -5.18
C GLU A 111 -7.52 -3.88 -5.44
N VAL A 112 -6.68 -4.78 -4.95
CA VAL A 112 -5.23 -4.75 -5.15
C VAL A 112 -4.92 -5.41 -6.49
N LEU A 113 -4.66 -4.60 -7.51
CA LEU A 113 -4.08 -5.07 -8.76
C LEU A 113 -2.61 -5.40 -8.50
N ARG A 114 -2.29 -6.69 -8.39
CA ARG A 114 -0.91 -7.13 -8.51
C ARG A 114 -0.65 -7.30 -9.99
N ASP A 115 0.18 -6.43 -10.57
CA ASP A 115 0.78 -6.75 -11.86
C ASP A 115 1.54 -8.07 -11.67
N GLU A 116 1.11 -9.11 -12.38
CA GLU A 116 1.89 -10.32 -12.56
C GLU A 116 3.16 -9.89 -13.30
N HIS A 117 4.21 -9.55 -12.56
CA HIS A 117 5.52 -9.36 -13.17
C HIS A 117 5.90 -10.73 -13.74
N ASP A 118 5.97 -10.77 -15.06
CA ASP A 118 6.40 -11.88 -15.89
C ASP A 118 7.83 -12.31 -15.50
N ASP A 119 7.96 -13.15 -14.48
CA ASP A 119 9.21 -13.83 -14.13
C ASP A 119 9.44 -15.04 -15.07
N ASN A 120 9.27 -14.84 -16.39
CA ASN A 120 9.88 -15.73 -17.37
C ASN A 120 11.35 -15.31 -17.53
N ILE A 121 12.21 -15.81 -16.64
CA ILE A 121 13.64 -15.89 -16.93
C ILE A 121 13.79 -16.92 -18.06
N ASP A 122 13.96 -16.43 -19.29
CA ASP A 122 14.42 -17.23 -20.41
C ASP A 122 15.85 -17.71 -20.13
N ASP A 123 15.97 -18.94 -19.61
CA ASP A 123 17.24 -19.57 -19.27
C ASP A 123 17.98 -20.10 -20.52
N THR A 124 17.56 -19.72 -21.74
CA THR A 124 18.18 -20.14 -23.00
C THR A 124 19.36 -19.23 -23.38
N GLY A 125 20.40 -19.17 -22.55
CA GLY A 125 21.54 -18.29 -22.86
C GLY A 125 22.88 -18.52 -22.16
N MET A 126 23.00 -19.43 -21.20
CA MET A 126 24.26 -19.62 -20.46
C MET A 126 25.14 -20.72 -21.08
N GLY A 127 25.69 -20.43 -22.26
CA GLY A 127 26.76 -21.23 -22.87
C GLY A 127 28.10 -20.94 -22.18
N PHE A 128 28.56 -21.85 -21.31
CA PHE A 128 29.91 -21.78 -20.74
C PHE A 128 30.97 -21.95 -21.83
N VAL A 129 31.71 -20.89 -22.14
CA VAL A 129 32.90 -20.95 -23.00
C VAL A 129 34.15 -21.08 -22.15
N THR A 130 34.82 -22.22 -22.26
CA THR A 130 36.16 -22.46 -21.66
C THR A 130 37.21 -21.75 -22.51
N PRO A 131 38.11 -20.91 -21.96
CA PRO A 131 39.18 -20.30 -22.74
C PRO A 131 40.22 -21.36 -23.12
N ALA A 132 40.42 -21.59 -24.42
CA ALA A 132 41.48 -22.45 -24.91
C ALA A 132 42.86 -21.82 -24.68
N SER A 133 43.79 -22.59 -24.13
CA SER A 133 45.18 -22.19 -23.90
C SER A 133 45.94 -22.04 -25.22
N THR A 134 46.37 -20.82 -25.55
CA THR A 134 47.12 -20.51 -26.77
C THR A 134 48.56 -21.02 -26.66
N LYS A 135 48.88 -22.12 -27.35
CA LYS A 135 50.26 -22.58 -27.56
C LYS A 135 50.96 -21.69 -28.59
N GLN A 136 52.12 -21.17 -28.22
CA GLN A 136 53.08 -20.46 -29.08
C GLN A 136 53.47 -21.29 -30.31
N LYS A 137 53.60 -20.62 -31.48
CA LYS A 137 54.65 -20.92 -32.47
C LYS A 137 55.15 -19.63 -33.14
N SER A 138 56.45 -19.42 -33.03
CA SER A 138 57.27 -18.42 -33.71
C SER A 138 57.58 -18.81 -35.16
N ALA A 139 57.67 -17.84 -36.09
CA ALA A 139 58.89 -17.51 -36.85
C ALA A 139 58.62 -16.64 -38.11
N PHE A 140 59.24 -15.46 -38.12
CA PHE A 140 59.96 -14.76 -39.20
C PHE A 140 59.37 -14.54 -40.61
N SER A 141 59.22 -13.27 -41.01
CA SER A 141 59.95 -12.63 -42.12
C SER A 141 59.72 -11.09 -42.15
N ALA A 142 60.75 -10.33 -42.56
CA ALA A 142 61.01 -8.90 -42.33
C ALA A 142 60.52 -7.94 -43.48
N PRO A 143 60.72 -6.60 -43.39
CA PRO A 143 59.81 -5.53 -43.89
C PRO A 143 60.15 -4.94 -45.28
N PRO A 144 59.30 -4.08 -45.88
CA PRO A 144 59.63 -3.35 -47.10
C PRO A 144 60.48 -2.08 -46.83
N ARG A 145 61.35 -1.80 -47.80
CA ARG A 145 62.42 -0.78 -47.80
C ARG A 145 61.91 0.65 -48.05
N PHE A 146 62.53 1.63 -47.39
CA PHE A 146 62.56 3.04 -47.79
C PHE A 146 63.35 3.26 -49.08
N ARG A 147 62.92 4.19 -49.94
CA ARG A 147 63.74 4.78 -51.01
C ARG A 147 63.59 6.30 -51.06
N THR A 148 64.61 6.95 -50.49
CA THR A 148 65.37 8.15 -50.93
C THR A 148 64.70 9.30 -51.69
N MET A 149 64.86 10.49 -51.10
CA MET A 149 64.90 11.82 -51.73
C MET A 149 65.97 11.92 -52.84
N THR A 150 65.73 12.81 -53.81
CA THR A 150 66.75 13.60 -54.54
C THR A 150 66.10 14.89 -55.06
N PRO A 151 66.91 15.91 -55.41
CA PRO A 151 66.71 17.33 -55.03
C PRO A 151 65.76 18.13 -55.91
#